data_AF-A0A0A8WLD2-F1
#
_entry.id   AF-A0A0A8WLD2-F1
#
_cell.length_a   1.000
_cell.length_b   1.000
_cell.length_c   1.000
_cell.angle_alpha   90.00
_cell.angle_beta   90.00
_cell.angle_gamma   90.00
#
_symmetry.space_group_name_H-M   'P 1'
#
loop_
_entity.id
_entity.type
_entity.pdbx_description
1 polymer ?
#
loop_
_entity_poly.entity_id
_entity_poly.type
_entity_poly.pdbx_seq_one_letter_code
_entity_poly.pdbx_strand_id
1 'polypeptide(L)'
;MADGVEAGILQAKEKHERFLDDVCSQLRANANLAGHFWRKLDKLDEPAIARGFERYAKSRGGVDPSAVHAQLAFAQTEKKSASPDIVPAPASQHPFRGAIAAALAENRRLQVSPLSPFKQEAEQIRAICEMQGIASLYHFTRVENLPSIFQHGLLPVKALQANRIAFRWNDEHRIDGHEDAICVSVSHPNERLFYRWRMTNPAQRWVVLSLDPAILWKNEVAFCAHNAADSRISKQDRIKLGSATAFAGLFVNSDARPTRAEQGLAPCDPTDVQAEILVFENIPASAITGAVFSDAASLARWQSVVGNRNAIVHPDRTGLFGLRSVARKIRGN
;
A
#
# COMPACT_ATOMS: atom_id res chain seq x y z
N MET A 1 -11.27 -8.05 -59.18
CA MET A 1 -11.94 -8.50 -57.94
C MET A 1 -11.03 -9.32 -57.02
N ALA A 2 -9.90 -9.88 -57.48
CA ALA A 2 -8.95 -10.58 -56.62
C ALA A 2 -8.06 -9.64 -55.77
N ASP A 3 -7.63 -8.50 -56.33
CA ASP A 3 -6.69 -7.57 -55.66
C ASP A 3 -7.23 -6.90 -54.38
N GLY A 4 -8.56 -6.74 -54.27
CA GLY A 4 -9.21 -6.13 -53.10
C GLY A 4 -9.32 -7.08 -51.90
N VAL A 5 -9.34 -8.40 -52.14
CA VAL A 5 -9.43 -9.41 -51.08
C VAL A 5 -8.06 -9.61 -50.44
N GLU A 6 -7.01 -9.63 -51.25
CA GLU A 6 -5.63 -9.78 -50.77
C GLU A 6 -5.17 -8.55 -49.97
N ALA A 7 -5.53 -7.33 -50.41
CA ALA A 7 -5.31 -6.11 -49.66
C ALA A 7 -6.06 -6.09 -48.30
N GLY A 8 -7.29 -6.63 -48.26
CA GLY A 8 -8.07 -6.76 -47.03
C GLY A 8 -7.46 -7.75 -46.03
N ILE A 9 -6.90 -8.86 -46.52
CA ILE A 9 -6.21 -9.86 -45.69
C ILE A 9 -4.90 -9.30 -45.11
N LEU A 10 -4.14 -8.55 -45.93
CA LEU A 10 -2.90 -7.93 -45.48
C LEU A 10 -3.16 -6.86 -44.40
N GLN A 11 -4.19 -6.04 -44.60
CA GLN A 11 -4.58 -5.02 -43.62
C GLN A 11 -5.14 -5.62 -42.32
N ALA A 12 -5.79 -6.79 -42.39
CA ALA A 12 -6.23 -7.54 -41.22
C ALA A 12 -5.05 -8.15 -40.45
N LYS A 13 -4.02 -8.66 -41.16
CA LYS A 13 -2.78 -9.17 -40.54
C LYS A 13 -2.01 -8.05 -39.82
N GLU A 14 -1.85 -6.88 -40.45
CA GLU A 14 -1.17 -5.74 -39.81
C GLU A 14 -1.91 -5.23 -38.57
N LYS A 15 -3.25 -5.20 -38.60
CA LYS A 15 -4.06 -4.85 -37.42
C LYS A 15 -3.92 -5.88 -36.30
N HIS A 16 -3.83 -7.16 -36.66
CA HIS A 16 -3.64 -8.25 -35.70
C HIS A 16 -2.24 -8.20 -35.05
N GLU A 17 -1.19 -7.97 -35.83
CA GLU A 17 0.18 -7.82 -35.31
C GLU A 17 0.31 -6.60 -34.40
N ARG A 18 -0.26 -5.46 -34.78
CA ARG A 18 -0.30 -4.26 -33.90
C ARG A 18 -1.06 -4.50 -32.60
N PHE A 19 -2.14 -5.26 -32.63
CA PHE A 19 -2.89 -5.62 -31.43
C PHE A 19 -2.05 -6.52 -30.50
N LEU A 20 -1.33 -7.50 -31.05
CA LEU A 20 -0.44 -8.36 -30.27
C LEU A 20 0.75 -7.58 -29.68
N ASP A 21 1.30 -6.62 -30.43
CA ASP A 21 2.34 -5.73 -29.94
C ASP A 21 1.84 -4.82 -28.81
N ASP A 22 0.61 -4.29 -28.92
CA ASP A 22 -0.01 -3.47 -27.88
C ASP A 22 -0.28 -4.29 -26.60
N VAL A 23 -0.81 -5.51 -26.74
CA VAL A 23 -0.98 -6.44 -25.61
C VAL A 23 0.37 -6.78 -24.98
N CYS A 24 1.40 -7.06 -25.77
CA CYS A 24 2.74 -7.34 -25.26
C CYS A 24 3.38 -6.10 -24.59
N SER A 25 3.15 -4.90 -25.12
CA SER A 25 3.59 -3.63 -24.53
C SER A 25 2.91 -3.37 -23.18
N GLN A 26 1.59 -3.59 -23.09
CA GLN A 26 0.83 -3.45 -21.85
C GLN A 26 1.21 -4.50 -20.80
N LEU A 27 1.53 -5.74 -21.23
CA LEU A 27 2.03 -6.79 -20.34
C LEU A 27 3.46 -6.51 -19.85
N ARG A 28 4.31 -5.88 -20.68
CA ARG A 28 5.65 -5.41 -20.28
C ARG A 28 5.60 -4.24 -19.31
N ALA A 29 4.65 -3.31 -19.50
CA ALA A 29 4.45 -2.15 -18.64
C ALA A 29 3.86 -2.51 -17.26
N ASN A 30 3.29 -3.71 -17.11
CA ASN A 30 2.60 -4.11 -15.88
C ASN A 30 2.86 -5.60 -15.52
N ALA A 31 4.02 -5.86 -14.93
CA ALA A 31 4.52 -7.20 -14.61
C ALA A 31 3.55 -8.05 -13.75
N ASN A 32 2.73 -7.40 -12.91
CA ASN A 32 1.72 -8.08 -12.09
C ASN A 32 0.51 -8.57 -12.92
N LEU A 33 0.14 -7.84 -13.98
CA LEU A 33 -0.94 -8.23 -14.89
C LEU A 33 -0.53 -9.45 -15.74
N ALA A 34 0.73 -9.48 -16.20
CA ALA A 34 1.30 -10.60 -16.95
C ALA A 34 1.36 -11.88 -16.12
N GLY A 35 1.83 -11.79 -14.87
CA GLY A 35 1.91 -12.96 -13.98
C GLY A 35 0.55 -13.60 -13.68
N HIS A 36 -0.54 -12.83 -13.66
CA HIS A 36 -1.88 -13.33 -13.39
C HIS A 36 -2.60 -13.85 -14.66
N PHE A 37 -2.33 -13.24 -15.82
CA PHE A 37 -2.86 -13.63 -17.12
C PHE A 37 -2.29 -14.98 -17.56
N TRP A 38 -0.97 -15.16 -17.51
CA TRP A 38 -0.30 -16.41 -17.91
C TRP A 38 -0.62 -17.59 -16.99
N ARG A 39 -0.76 -17.37 -15.67
CA ARG A 39 -1.17 -18.40 -14.70
C ARG A 39 -2.63 -18.87 -14.86
N LYS A 40 -3.49 -18.06 -15.47
CA LYS A 40 -4.87 -18.46 -15.81
C LYS A 40 -4.93 -19.15 -17.17
N LEU A 41 -4.14 -18.72 -18.15
CA LEU A 41 -4.08 -19.35 -19.48
C LEU A 41 -3.60 -20.81 -19.45
N ASP A 42 -2.63 -21.13 -18.59
CA ASP A 42 -2.12 -22.50 -18.41
C ASP A 42 -3.16 -23.49 -17.84
N LYS A 43 -4.29 -23.00 -17.33
CA LYS A 43 -5.32 -23.78 -16.62
C LYS A 43 -6.66 -23.83 -17.36
N LEU A 44 -6.79 -23.20 -18.52
CA LEU A 44 -8.04 -23.08 -19.25
C LEU A 44 -7.99 -23.88 -20.55
N ASP A 45 -9.07 -24.60 -20.85
CA ASP A 45 -9.24 -25.25 -22.14
C ASP A 45 -9.50 -24.21 -23.25
N GLU A 46 -9.22 -24.56 -24.51
CA GLU A 46 -9.44 -23.68 -25.68
C GLU A 46 -10.84 -23.04 -25.70
N PRO A 47 -11.93 -23.74 -25.35
CA PRO A 47 -13.27 -23.14 -25.23
C PRO A 47 -13.38 -22.05 -24.15
N ALA A 48 -12.68 -22.20 -23.01
CA ALA A 48 -12.68 -21.17 -21.96
C ALA A 48 -11.82 -19.96 -22.34
N ILE A 49 -10.77 -20.16 -23.13
CA ILE A 49 -9.95 -19.08 -23.71
C ILE A 49 -10.82 -18.25 -24.68
N ALA A 50 -11.57 -18.91 -25.57
CA ALA A 50 -12.47 -18.24 -26.50
C ALA A 50 -13.55 -17.39 -25.78
N ARG A 51 -14.20 -17.95 -24.74
CA ARG A 51 -15.18 -17.22 -23.92
C ARG A 51 -14.55 -16.04 -23.16
N GLY A 52 -13.29 -16.16 -22.75
CA GLY A 52 -12.54 -15.08 -22.12
C GLY A 52 -12.28 -13.91 -23.08
N PHE A 53 -11.87 -14.24 -24.30
CA PHE A 53 -11.67 -13.26 -25.36
C PHE A 53 -12.97 -12.57 -25.80
N GLU A 54 -14.08 -13.30 -25.92
CA GLU A 54 -15.40 -12.72 -26.21
C GLU A 54 -15.87 -11.71 -25.15
N ARG A 55 -15.65 -12.02 -23.87
CA ARG A 55 -15.99 -11.11 -22.77
C ARG A 55 -15.12 -9.85 -22.77
N TYR A 56 -13.85 -10.00 -23.12
CA TYR A 56 -12.91 -8.89 -23.25
C TYR A 56 -13.22 -8.00 -24.47
N ALA A 57 -13.57 -8.61 -25.60
CA ALA A 57 -14.01 -7.91 -26.81
C ALA A 57 -15.30 -7.10 -26.58
N LYS A 58 -16.27 -7.66 -25.84
CA LYS A 58 -17.53 -6.96 -25.49
C LYS A 58 -17.32 -5.77 -24.55
N SER A 59 -16.34 -5.83 -23.64
CA SER A 59 -16.13 -4.76 -22.64
C SER A 59 -15.39 -3.54 -23.18
N ARG A 60 -14.76 -3.63 -24.35
CA ARG A 60 -13.98 -2.55 -24.98
C ARG A 60 -14.61 -1.96 -26.25
N GLY A 61 -15.81 -2.40 -26.63
CA GLY A 61 -16.60 -1.82 -27.70
C GLY A 61 -15.94 -1.93 -29.09
N GLY A 62 -16.16 -3.05 -29.79
CA GLY A 62 -16.05 -3.06 -31.25
C GLY A 62 -15.14 -4.10 -31.90
N VAL A 63 -14.90 -5.27 -31.29
CA VAL A 63 -14.37 -6.42 -32.06
C VAL A 63 -15.55 -7.34 -32.40
N ASP A 64 -15.80 -7.55 -33.70
CA ASP A 64 -16.88 -8.40 -34.21
C ASP A 64 -16.62 -9.87 -33.83
N PRO A 65 -17.45 -10.48 -32.97
CA PRO A 65 -17.28 -11.86 -32.52
C PRO A 65 -17.42 -12.91 -33.64
N SER A 66 -18.03 -12.55 -34.77
CA SER A 66 -18.30 -13.48 -35.87
C SER A 66 -17.03 -13.95 -36.59
N ALA A 67 -15.97 -13.15 -36.62
CA ALA A 67 -14.68 -13.51 -37.23
C ALA A 67 -13.93 -14.61 -36.44
N VAL A 68 -14.05 -14.58 -35.11
CA VAL A 68 -13.42 -15.56 -34.21
C VAL A 68 -14.14 -16.91 -34.30
N HIS A 69 -15.47 -16.91 -34.38
CA HIS A 69 -16.25 -18.13 -34.59
C HIS A 69 -16.07 -18.73 -35.99
N ALA A 70 -15.93 -17.92 -37.05
CA ALA A 70 -15.71 -18.40 -38.41
C ALA A 70 -14.35 -19.12 -38.56
N GLN A 71 -13.30 -18.63 -37.90
CA GLN A 71 -11.98 -19.26 -37.91
C GLN A 71 -11.90 -20.53 -37.06
N LEU A 72 -12.62 -20.58 -35.93
CA LEU A 72 -12.77 -21.80 -35.12
C LEU A 72 -13.60 -22.87 -35.84
N ALA A 73 -14.65 -22.48 -36.58
CA ALA A 73 -15.43 -23.39 -37.40
C ALA A 73 -14.62 -23.94 -38.60
N PHE A 74 -13.78 -23.11 -39.23
CA PHE A 74 -12.87 -23.52 -40.31
C PHE A 74 -11.84 -24.57 -39.83
N ALA A 75 -11.25 -24.34 -38.65
CA ALA A 75 -10.35 -25.29 -38.00
C ALA A 75 -11.03 -26.62 -37.61
N GLN A 76 -12.34 -26.61 -37.34
CA GLN A 76 -13.12 -27.82 -37.06
C GLN A 76 -13.51 -28.59 -38.34
N THR A 77 -13.73 -27.90 -39.46
CA THR A 77 -13.99 -28.55 -40.77
C THR A 77 -12.75 -29.20 -41.35
N GLU A 78 -11.55 -28.64 -41.18
CA GLU A 78 -10.29 -29.31 -41.57
C GLU A 78 -9.98 -30.55 -40.71
N LYS A 79 -10.43 -30.56 -39.45
CA LYS A 79 -10.28 -31.71 -38.55
C LYS A 79 -11.21 -32.88 -38.89
N LYS A 80 -12.29 -32.63 -39.65
CA LYS A 80 -13.27 -33.66 -40.08
C LYS A 80 -13.02 -34.19 -41.50
N SER A 81 -12.19 -33.53 -42.31
CA SER A 81 -11.85 -33.97 -43.67
C SER A 81 -10.50 -34.72 -43.77
N ALA A 82 -9.72 -34.79 -42.69
CA ALA A 82 -8.51 -35.60 -42.64
C ALA A 82 -8.87 -37.09 -42.49
N SER A 83 -8.74 -37.82 -43.61
CA SER A 83 -8.81 -39.29 -43.67
C SER A 83 -7.82 -39.93 -42.67
N PRO A 84 -8.08 -41.14 -42.14
CA PRO A 84 -7.37 -41.68 -40.97
C PRO A 84 -5.87 -41.98 -41.14
N ASP A 85 -5.30 -41.85 -42.35
CA ASP A 85 -3.97 -42.38 -42.68
C ASP A 85 -2.93 -41.30 -43.02
N ILE A 86 -2.85 -40.21 -42.25
CA ILE A 86 -1.69 -39.31 -42.30
C ILE A 86 -0.98 -39.30 -40.95
N VAL A 87 0.19 -39.95 -40.92
CA VAL A 87 1.15 -39.89 -39.81
C VAL A 87 1.47 -38.42 -39.52
N PRO A 88 1.36 -37.93 -38.27
CA PRO A 88 1.64 -36.54 -37.96
C PRO A 88 3.11 -36.22 -38.24
N ALA A 89 3.35 -35.20 -39.07
CA ALA A 89 4.70 -34.70 -39.33
C ALA A 89 5.38 -34.27 -38.02
N PRO A 90 6.70 -34.48 -37.87
CA PRO A 90 7.40 -34.22 -36.63
C PRO A 90 7.33 -32.74 -36.24
N ALA A 91 7.27 -32.55 -34.92
CA ALA A 91 7.02 -31.32 -34.16
C ALA A 91 7.97 -30.11 -34.40
N SER A 92 8.79 -30.13 -35.45
CA SER A 92 9.85 -29.17 -35.76
C SER A 92 9.47 -28.07 -36.76
N GLN A 93 8.20 -27.96 -37.19
CA GLN A 93 7.77 -27.01 -38.24
C GLN A 93 6.68 -26.01 -37.83
N HIS A 94 6.51 -25.72 -36.53
CA HIS A 94 5.65 -24.60 -36.13
C HIS A 94 6.44 -23.28 -36.11
N PRO A 95 6.13 -22.28 -36.95
CA PRO A 95 6.92 -21.06 -37.15
C PRO A 95 7.03 -20.16 -35.92
N PHE A 96 6.27 -20.43 -34.86
CA PHE A 96 6.25 -19.63 -33.64
C PHE A 96 6.98 -20.28 -32.46
N ARG A 97 7.42 -21.55 -32.54
CA ARG A 97 8.08 -22.22 -31.41
C ARG A 97 9.43 -21.61 -31.05
N GLY A 98 10.22 -21.20 -32.04
CA GLY A 98 11.51 -20.52 -31.80
C GLY A 98 11.34 -19.15 -31.18
N ALA A 99 10.36 -18.37 -31.64
CA ALA A 99 10.02 -17.06 -31.10
C ALA A 99 9.46 -17.16 -29.67
N ILE A 100 8.60 -18.15 -29.41
CA ILE A 100 8.06 -18.43 -28.08
C ILE A 100 9.17 -18.88 -27.13
N ALA A 101 10.07 -19.76 -27.56
CA ALA A 101 11.21 -20.21 -26.75
C ALA A 101 12.18 -19.06 -26.43
N ALA A 102 12.46 -18.18 -27.41
CA ALA A 102 13.30 -17.00 -27.21
C ALA A 102 12.64 -15.99 -26.27
N ALA A 103 11.34 -15.70 -26.45
CA ALA A 103 10.59 -14.81 -25.56
C ALA A 103 10.46 -15.36 -24.13
N LEU A 104 10.33 -16.68 -23.97
CA LEU A 104 10.34 -17.35 -22.66
C LEU A 104 11.73 -17.32 -22.01
N ALA A 105 12.81 -17.44 -22.78
CA ALA A 105 14.17 -17.32 -22.28
C ALA A 105 14.52 -15.89 -21.87
N GLU A 106 14.07 -14.88 -22.64
CA GLU A 106 14.20 -13.46 -22.32
C GLU A 106 13.39 -13.10 -21.07
N ASN A 107 12.14 -13.58 -20.97
CA ASN A 107 11.33 -13.44 -19.74
C ASN A 107 11.99 -14.12 -18.53
N ARG A 108 12.63 -15.28 -18.72
CA ARG A 108 13.34 -15.98 -17.64
C ARG A 108 14.63 -15.26 -17.22
N ARG A 109 15.29 -14.54 -18.13
CA ARG A 109 16.43 -13.64 -17.82
C ARG A 109 15.99 -12.35 -17.12
N LEU A 110 14.82 -11.82 -17.46
CA LEU A 110 14.23 -10.62 -16.85
C LEU A 110 13.41 -10.91 -15.58
N GLN A 111 13.25 -12.18 -15.19
CA GLN A 111 12.63 -12.57 -13.93
C GLN A 111 13.52 -12.18 -12.75
N VAL A 112 13.36 -10.95 -12.28
CA VAL A 112 13.50 -10.67 -10.85
C VAL A 112 12.53 -11.62 -10.16
N SER A 113 13.02 -12.49 -9.28
CA SER A 113 12.17 -13.43 -8.55
C SER A 113 10.98 -12.69 -7.95
N PRO A 114 9.73 -13.19 -8.09
CA PRO A 114 8.59 -12.52 -7.52
C PRO A 114 8.87 -12.29 -6.03
N LEU A 115 8.87 -11.03 -5.63
CA LEU A 115 9.03 -10.67 -4.23
C LEU A 115 7.96 -11.42 -3.44
N SER A 116 8.29 -11.86 -2.22
CA SER A 116 7.27 -12.44 -1.35
C SER A 116 6.11 -11.45 -1.21
N PRO A 117 4.86 -11.92 -1.03
CA PRO A 117 3.71 -11.01 -0.88
C PRO A 117 3.94 -9.92 0.18
N PHE A 118 4.63 -10.26 1.28
CA PHE A 118 5.07 -9.29 2.29
C PHE A 118 5.99 -8.20 1.73
N LYS A 119 6.99 -8.57 0.92
CA LYS A 119 7.93 -7.63 0.33
C LYS A 119 7.28 -6.78 -0.78
N GLN A 120 6.27 -7.31 -1.46
CA GLN A 120 5.48 -6.54 -2.43
C GLN A 120 4.60 -5.49 -1.74
N GLU A 121 3.92 -5.84 -0.64
CA GLU A 121 3.16 -4.89 0.18
C GLU A 121 4.08 -3.78 0.72
N ALA A 122 5.26 -4.14 1.24
CA ALA A 122 6.25 -3.19 1.75
C ALA A 122 6.67 -2.15 0.71
N GLU A 123 6.96 -2.57 -0.54
CA GLU A 123 7.33 -1.64 -1.62
C GLU A 123 6.18 -0.73 -2.02
N GLN A 124 4.94 -1.24 -2.05
CA GLN A 124 3.76 -0.43 -2.34
C GLN A 124 3.47 0.59 -1.22
N ILE A 125 3.56 0.17 0.05
CA ILE A 125 3.41 1.06 1.20
C ILE A 125 4.47 2.17 1.15
N ARG A 126 5.72 1.83 0.86
CA ARG A 126 6.78 2.82 0.67
C ARG A 126 6.45 3.79 -0.46
N ALA A 127 6.02 3.30 -1.62
CA ALA A 127 5.66 4.16 -2.75
C ALA A 127 4.48 5.10 -2.43
N ILE A 128 3.47 4.62 -1.71
CA ILE A 128 2.36 5.47 -1.22
C ILE A 128 2.90 6.51 -0.23
N CYS A 129 3.80 6.12 0.68
CA CYS A 129 4.39 7.03 1.65
C CYS A 129 5.16 8.18 0.97
N GLU A 130 5.95 7.86 -0.05
CA GLU A 130 6.69 8.83 -0.87
C GLU A 130 5.72 9.71 -1.67
N MET A 131 4.71 9.12 -2.32
CA MET A 131 3.69 9.84 -3.11
C MET A 131 2.89 10.83 -2.27
N GLN A 132 2.50 10.45 -1.05
CA GLN A 132 1.76 11.33 -0.14
C GLN A 132 2.67 12.37 0.53
N GLY A 133 4.00 12.25 0.42
CA GLY A 133 4.95 13.18 1.06
C GLY A 133 4.99 13.05 2.58
N ILE A 134 4.85 11.83 3.11
CA ILE A 134 4.86 11.58 4.55
C ILE A 134 6.31 11.62 5.04
N ALA A 135 6.65 12.69 5.76
CA ALA A 135 8.00 12.91 6.25
C ALA A 135 8.25 12.31 7.65
N SER A 136 7.22 12.12 8.46
CA SER A 136 7.35 11.63 9.83
C SER A 136 6.06 11.03 10.36
N LEU A 137 6.20 10.03 11.23
CA LEU A 137 5.14 9.54 12.10
C LEU A 137 5.29 10.18 13.48
N TYR A 138 4.21 10.19 14.25
CA TYR A 138 4.17 10.83 15.55
C TYR A 138 3.62 9.91 16.62
N HIS A 139 4.29 9.88 17.76
CA HIS A 139 3.82 9.22 18.98
C HIS A 139 3.90 10.20 20.13
N PHE A 140 2.80 10.41 20.85
CA PHE A 140 2.78 11.31 21.99
C PHE A 140 2.75 10.55 23.30
N THR A 141 3.55 11.02 24.26
CA THR A 141 3.74 10.37 25.55
C THR A 141 4.10 11.39 26.62
N ARG A 142 4.13 10.95 27.87
CA ARG A 142 4.58 11.76 29.01
C ARG A 142 6.10 11.93 28.98
N VAL A 143 6.60 13.12 29.33
CA VAL A 143 8.05 13.41 29.29
C VAL A 143 8.87 12.48 30.20
N GLU A 144 8.26 11.99 31.27
CA GLU A 144 8.83 11.07 32.25
C GLU A 144 9.18 9.70 31.65
N ASN A 145 8.59 9.35 30.51
CA ASN A 145 8.90 8.10 29.80
C ASN A 145 10.17 8.21 28.94
N LEU A 146 10.70 9.42 28.69
CA LEU A 146 11.83 9.62 27.77
C LEU A 146 13.07 8.79 28.12
N PRO A 147 13.53 8.69 29.39
CA PRO A 147 14.70 7.87 29.72
C PRO A 147 14.54 6.41 29.30
N SER A 148 13.39 5.81 29.63
CA SER A 148 13.07 4.43 29.26
C SER A 148 12.98 4.27 27.75
N ILE A 149 12.31 5.20 27.06
CA ILE A 149 12.14 5.16 25.61
C ILE A 149 13.47 5.27 24.87
N PHE A 150 14.37 6.17 25.28
CA PHE A 150 15.67 6.31 24.63
C PHE A 150 16.65 5.20 25.00
N GLN A 151 16.43 4.50 26.12
CA GLN A 151 17.22 3.33 26.52
C GLN A 151 16.76 2.05 25.79
N HIS A 152 15.45 1.83 25.68
CA HIS A 152 14.87 0.55 25.24
C HIS A 152 14.15 0.60 23.88
N GLY A 153 13.92 1.80 23.34
CA GLY A 153 12.96 2.03 22.26
C GLY A 153 11.54 2.24 22.78
N LEU A 154 10.60 2.47 21.86
CA LEU A 154 9.18 2.39 22.18
C LEU A 154 8.78 0.92 22.20
N LEU A 155 8.22 0.49 23.33
CA LEU A 155 7.78 -0.87 23.56
C LEU A 155 6.25 -0.88 23.76
N PRO A 156 5.53 -1.91 23.27
CA PRO A 156 4.17 -2.15 23.69
C PRO A 156 4.07 -2.30 25.21
N VAL A 157 2.93 -1.90 25.78
CA VAL A 157 2.65 -2.01 27.21
C VAL A 157 2.86 -3.43 27.73
N LYS A 158 2.40 -4.43 26.98
CA LYS A 158 2.58 -5.86 27.31
C LYS A 158 4.05 -6.23 27.45
N ALA A 159 4.92 -5.68 26.59
CA ALA A 159 6.36 -5.89 26.66
C ALA A 159 6.99 -5.14 27.85
N LEU A 160 6.55 -3.92 28.16
CA LEU A 160 7.00 -3.17 29.35
C LEU A 160 6.69 -3.94 30.63
N GLN A 161 5.47 -4.46 30.77
CA GLN A 161 5.03 -5.26 31.91
C GLN A 161 5.81 -6.57 32.03
N ALA A 162 5.94 -7.32 30.93
CA ALA A 162 6.67 -8.59 30.91
C ALA A 162 8.14 -8.43 31.34
N ASN A 163 8.78 -7.33 30.91
CA ASN A 163 10.16 -7.01 31.27
C ASN A 163 10.30 -6.23 32.58
N ARG A 164 9.19 -5.95 33.29
CA ARG A 164 9.15 -5.16 34.54
C ARG A 164 9.81 -3.78 34.41
N ILE A 165 9.69 -3.17 33.23
CA ILE A 165 10.19 -1.82 32.96
C ILE A 165 9.15 -0.83 33.48
N ALA A 166 9.58 0.10 34.33
CA ALA A 166 8.70 1.14 34.85
C ALA A 166 8.31 2.13 33.73
N PHE A 167 7.01 2.47 33.66
CA PHE A 167 6.49 3.46 32.72
C PHE A 167 5.31 4.24 33.33
N ARG A 168 4.98 5.35 32.70
CA ARG A 168 3.79 6.16 33.01
C ARG A 168 2.77 5.99 31.91
N TRP A 169 1.57 5.56 32.30
CA TRP A 169 0.43 5.45 31.41
C TRP A 169 0.01 6.82 30.89
N ASN A 170 -0.37 6.92 29.62
CA ASN A 170 -1.00 8.13 29.10
C ASN A 170 -2.44 8.27 29.65
N ASP A 171 -3.17 7.16 29.71
CA ASP A 171 -4.51 6.99 30.25
C ASP A 171 -4.52 5.80 31.22
N GLU A 172 -5.07 5.96 32.42
CA GLU A 172 -5.17 4.88 33.42
C GLU A 172 -6.12 3.75 32.97
N HIS A 173 -7.00 4.01 32.00
CA HIS A 173 -7.93 3.03 31.44
C HIS A 173 -7.72 2.93 29.92
N ARG A 174 -6.86 2.03 29.44
CA ARG A 174 -6.81 1.68 28.01
C ARG A 174 -8.06 0.87 27.63
N ILE A 175 -9.12 1.58 27.24
CA ILE A 175 -10.40 0.98 26.82
C ILE A 175 -10.27 0.24 25.46
N ASP A 176 -9.21 0.50 24.69
CA ASP A 176 -9.02 -0.03 23.34
C ASP A 176 -8.40 -1.43 23.25
N GLY A 177 -7.83 -1.96 24.35
CA GLY A 177 -7.41 -3.36 24.48
C GLY A 177 -6.16 -3.80 23.70
N HIS A 178 -5.53 -2.90 22.92
CA HIS A 178 -4.34 -3.21 22.11
C HIS A 178 -3.04 -2.99 22.90
N GLU A 179 -2.85 -3.72 24.00
CA GLU A 179 -1.63 -3.63 24.83
C GLU A 179 -0.39 -4.21 24.17
N ASP A 180 -0.56 -4.96 23.08
CA ASP A 180 0.46 -5.60 22.25
C ASP A 180 0.91 -4.73 21.08
N ALA A 181 0.38 -3.51 20.93
CA ALA A 181 0.76 -2.58 19.86
C ALA A 181 1.15 -1.19 20.38
N ILE A 182 1.98 -0.50 19.58
CA ILE A 182 2.31 0.91 19.72
C ILE A 182 1.45 1.71 18.75
N CYS A 183 0.70 2.70 19.26
CA CYS A 183 -0.11 3.58 18.42
C CYS A 183 0.75 4.74 17.89
N VAL A 184 0.74 4.96 16.58
CA VAL A 184 1.40 6.09 15.93
C VAL A 184 0.42 6.81 14.98
N SER A 185 0.62 8.11 14.80
CA SER A 185 -0.18 8.96 13.89
C SER A 185 0.65 9.38 12.68
N VAL A 186 0.01 9.54 11.53
CA VAL A 186 0.66 9.97 10.28
C VAL A 186 0.59 11.49 10.16
N SER A 187 1.73 12.15 9.90
CA SER A 187 1.86 13.58 9.55
C SER A 187 1.41 14.62 10.58
N HIS A 188 0.59 14.24 11.56
CA HIS A 188 0.20 15.01 12.72
C HIS A 188 -0.33 14.07 13.82
N PRO A 189 -0.13 14.34 15.12
CA PRO A 189 -0.76 13.57 16.18
C PRO A 189 -2.27 13.50 16.04
N ASN A 190 -2.90 12.44 16.55
CA ASN A 190 -4.34 12.38 16.79
C ASN A 190 -4.75 13.51 17.75
N GLU A 191 -5.09 14.66 17.18
CA GLU A 191 -5.27 15.91 17.93
C GLU A 191 -6.46 15.84 18.89
N ARG A 192 -7.49 15.06 18.54
CA ARG A 192 -8.69 14.88 19.39
C ARG A 192 -8.35 14.11 20.65
N LEU A 193 -7.62 12.99 20.51
CA LEU A 193 -7.19 12.18 21.64
C LEU A 193 -6.15 12.92 22.48
N PHE A 194 -5.17 13.53 21.81
CA PHE A 194 -4.09 14.23 22.50
C PHE A 194 -4.61 15.45 23.27
N TYR A 195 -5.46 16.28 22.67
CA TYR A 195 -6.09 17.41 23.35
C TYR A 195 -6.86 16.95 24.59
N ARG A 196 -7.65 15.88 24.48
CA ARG A 196 -8.40 15.34 25.61
C ARG A 196 -7.47 15.03 26.79
N TRP A 197 -6.42 14.24 26.58
CA TRP A 197 -5.50 13.86 27.66
C TRP A 197 -4.76 15.05 28.26
N ARG A 198 -4.37 16.03 27.45
CA ARG A 198 -3.75 17.27 27.94
C ARG A 198 -4.71 18.09 28.81
N MET A 199 -6.00 18.10 28.50
CA MET A 199 -7.01 18.82 29.28
C MET A 199 -7.43 18.06 30.55
N THR A 200 -7.36 16.73 30.56
CA THR A 200 -7.66 15.92 31.77
C THR A 200 -6.67 16.19 32.90
N ASN A 201 -5.38 16.39 32.57
CA ASN A 201 -4.37 16.80 33.55
C ASN A 201 -3.47 17.90 32.97
N PRO A 202 -3.84 19.19 33.14
CA PRO A 202 -3.07 20.32 32.61
C PRO A 202 -1.67 20.47 33.20
N ALA A 203 -1.41 19.88 34.38
CA ALA A 203 -0.08 19.90 35.00
C ALA A 203 0.87 18.87 34.35
N GLN A 204 0.33 17.85 33.68
CA GLN A 204 1.13 16.84 32.97
C GLN A 204 1.90 17.49 31.83
N ARG A 205 3.20 17.18 31.75
CA ARG A 205 4.05 17.59 30.63
C ARG A 205 4.12 16.48 29.60
N TRP A 206 4.07 16.87 28.34
CA TRP A 206 3.93 15.96 27.20
C TRP A 206 5.04 16.21 26.20
N VAL A 207 5.38 15.16 25.47
CA VAL A 207 6.32 15.17 24.36
C VAL A 207 5.73 14.40 23.19
N VAL A 208 5.91 14.94 21.99
CA VAL A 208 5.58 14.27 20.74
C VAL A 208 6.89 13.82 20.09
N LEU A 209 7.08 12.51 19.98
CA LEU A 209 8.21 11.90 19.30
C LEU A 209 7.96 11.90 17.79
N SER A 210 8.96 12.32 17.03
CA SER A 210 8.98 12.15 15.57
C SER A 210 9.69 10.83 15.27
N LEU A 211 9.11 10.02 14.40
CA LEU A 211 9.60 8.69 14.05
C LEU A 211 9.83 8.58 12.54
N ASP A 212 10.82 7.75 12.17
CA ASP A 212 11.13 7.41 10.78
C ASP A 212 9.91 6.73 10.11
N PRO A 213 9.39 7.27 8.98
CA PRO A 213 8.28 6.64 8.27
C PRO A 213 8.60 5.24 7.73
N ALA A 214 9.87 4.83 7.68
CA ALA A 214 10.24 3.48 7.29
C ALA A 214 9.61 2.38 8.14
N ILE A 215 9.13 2.72 9.35
CA ILE A 215 8.33 1.82 10.20
C ILE A 215 7.13 1.24 9.41
N LEU A 216 6.51 2.01 8.52
CA LEU A 216 5.30 1.60 7.80
C LEU A 216 5.51 0.37 6.92
N TRP A 217 6.73 0.15 6.40
CA TRP A 217 7.05 -0.95 5.49
C TRP A 217 8.16 -1.88 6.00
N LYS A 218 8.72 -1.61 7.18
CA LYS A 218 9.71 -2.46 7.85
C LYS A 218 9.16 -3.25 9.02
N ASN A 219 7.95 -2.92 9.50
CA ASN A 219 7.33 -3.54 10.66
C ASN A 219 5.96 -4.13 10.32
N GLU A 220 5.50 -5.08 11.14
CA GLU A 220 4.12 -5.53 11.15
C GLU A 220 3.23 -4.39 11.69
N VAL A 221 2.34 -3.91 10.81
CA VAL A 221 1.46 -2.78 11.11
C VAL A 221 0.01 -3.08 10.73
N ALA A 222 -0.92 -2.36 11.35
CA ALA A 222 -2.31 -2.27 10.93
C ALA A 222 -2.72 -0.81 10.72
N PHE A 223 -3.18 -0.49 9.51
CA PHE A 223 -3.64 0.84 9.12
C PHE A 223 -5.12 1.00 9.47
N CYS A 224 -5.41 1.89 10.41
CA CYS A 224 -6.75 2.14 10.92
C CYS A 224 -7.26 3.47 10.35
N ALA A 225 -8.19 3.41 9.39
CA ALA A 225 -8.81 4.62 8.79
C ALA A 225 -9.66 5.44 9.77
N HIS A 226 -9.99 4.84 10.92
CA HIS A 226 -10.64 5.47 12.07
C HIS A 226 -9.84 5.11 13.34
N ASN A 227 -10.30 5.63 14.48
CA ASN A 227 -9.70 5.32 15.79
C ASN A 227 -9.54 3.79 15.97
N ALA A 228 -8.36 3.33 16.39
CA ALA A 228 -8.07 1.90 16.57
C ALA A 228 -8.92 1.21 17.67
N ALA A 229 -9.50 2.01 18.57
CA ALA A 229 -10.46 1.56 19.59
C ALA A 229 -11.87 1.27 19.04
N ASP A 230 -12.13 1.56 17.77
CA ASP A 230 -13.43 1.31 17.16
C ASP A 230 -13.66 -0.19 17.00
N SER A 231 -14.82 -0.68 17.47
CA SER A 231 -15.18 -2.11 17.44
C SER A 231 -15.27 -2.70 16.02
N ARG A 232 -15.31 -1.84 15.00
CA ARG A 232 -15.22 -2.23 13.57
C ARG A 232 -13.80 -2.60 13.14
N ILE A 233 -12.78 -2.21 13.91
CA ILE A 233 -11.36 -2.50 13.68
C ILE A 233 -10.92 -3.73 14.47
N SER A 234 -11.41 -3.92 15.70
CA SER A 234 -11.08 -5.08 16.54
C SER A 234 -11.53 -6.43 15.96
N LYS A 235 -12.43 -6.43 14.96
CA LYS A 235 -12.92 -7.62 14.27
C LYS A 235 -12.28 -7.86 12.90
N GLN A 236 -11.38 -6.99 12.43
CA GLN A 236 -10.77 -7.11 11.12
C GLN A 236 -9.46 -7.92 11.17
N ASP A 237 -9.21 -8.66 10.08
CA ASP A 237 -7.98 -9.43 9.90
C ASP A 237 -6.76 -8.48 9.83
N ARG A 238 -5.79 -8.69 10.71
CA ARG A 238 -4.52 -7.92 10.77
C ARG A 238 -3.79 -7.93 9.43
N ILE A 239 -3.84 -9.04 8.69
CA ILE A 239 -3.21 -9.16 7.36
C ILE A 239 -3.85 -8.16 6.39
N LYS A 240 -5.18 -8.02 6.43
CA LYS A 240 -5.89 -7.07 5.57
C LYS A 240 -5.58 -5.63 5.96
N LEU A 241 -5.55 -5.34 7.25
CA LEU A 241 -5.23 -4.00 7.77
C LEU A 241 -3.77 -3.61 7.54
N GLY A 242 -2.85 -4.56 7.39
CA GLY A 242 -1.45 -4.30 7.07
C GLY A 242 -1.14 -4.12 5.58
N SER A 243 -2.15 -4.16 4.70
CA SER A 243 -1.95 -4.04 3.25
C SER A 243 -1.77 -2.59 2.80
N ALA A 244 -1.09 -2.41 1.66
CA ALA A 244 -0.98 -1.16 0.92
C ALA A 244 -2.35 -0.59 0.54
N THR A 245 -3.35 -1.45 0.32
CA THR A 245 -4.74 -1.01 0.08
C THR A 245 -5.33 -0.35 1.32
N ALA A 246 -5.12 -0.94 2.51
CA ALA A 246 -5.57 -0.33 3.76
C ALA A 246 -4.83 0.99 4.04
N PHE A 247 -3.53 1.06 3.73
CA PHE A 247 -2.76 2.30 3.85
C PHE A 247 -3.25 3.40 2.90
N ALA A 248 -3.45 3.09 1.62
CA ALA A 248 -4.02 4.02 0.65
C ALA A 248 -5.41 4.51 1.08
N GLY A 249 -6.19 3.63 1.71
CA GLY A 249 -7.50 3.94 2.29
C GLY A 249 -7.49 5.03 3.37
N LEU A 250 -6.34 5.34 3.98
CA LEU A 250 -6.24 6.48 4.90
C LEU A 250 -6.42 7.83 4.19
N PHE A 251 -6.18 7.89 2.87
CA PHE A 251 -6.10 9.13 2.10
C PHE A 251 -7.24 9.30 1.09
N VAL A 252 -8.27 8.46 1.14
CA VAL A 252 -9.45 8.58 0.25
C VAL A 252 -10.56 9.40 0.91
N ASN A 253 -11.40 10.04 0.10
CA ASN A 253 -12.62 10.69 0.61
C ASN A 253 -13.55 9.63 1.23
N SER A 254 -14.34 10.06 2.22
CA SER A 254 -15.33 9.22 2.89
C SER A 254 -16.68 9.91 2.81
N ASP A 255 -17.72 9.22 2.34
CA ASP A 255 -19.07 9.80 2.20
C ASP A 255 -19.66 10.26 3.55
N ALA A 256 -19.19 9.70 4.67
CA ALA A 256 -19.60 10.09 6.01
C ALA A 256 -18.92 11.37 6.54
N ARG A 257 -18.06 12.04 5.75
CA ARG A 257 -17.22 13.16 6.20
C ARG A 257 -17.07 14.21 5.10
N PRO A 258 -16.77 15.47 5.46
CA PRO A 258 -16.38 16.46 4.46
C PRO A 258 -15.19 15.96 3.64
N THR A 259 -15.14 16.35 2.38
CA THR A 259 -14.06 15.99 1.46
C THR A 259 -12.71 16.50 1.99
N ARG A 260 -11.62 15.89 1.52
CA ARG A 260 -10.26 16.33 1.88
C ARG A 260 -10.00 17.80 1.53
N ALA A 261 -10.60 18.28 0.43
CA ALA A 261 -10.51 19.67 -0.01
C ALA A 261 -11.23 20.63 0.95
N GLU A 262 -12.47 20.31 1.34
CA GLU A 262 -13.24 21.11 2.31
C GLU A 262 -12.57 21.17 3.69
N GLN A 263 -11.87 20.10 4.06
CA GLN A 263 -11.08 20.04 5.30
C GLN A 263 -9.74 20.79 5.21
N GLY A 264 -9.29 21.19 4.01
CA GLY A 264 -7.99 21.81 3.79
C GLY A 264 -6.81 20.89 4.13
N LEU A 265 -6.93 19.60 3.83
CA LEU A 265 -5.90 18.60 4.15
C LEU A 265 -4.74 18.63 3.16
N ALA A 266 -3.52 18.53 3.67
CA ALA A 266 -2.36 18.25 2.82
C ALA A 266 -2.43 16.80 2.29
N PRO A 267 -1.73 16.48 1.18
CA PRO A 267 -1.66 15.11 0.67
C PRO A 267 -1.29 14.09 1.76
N CYS A 268 -0.32 14.43 2.59
CA CYS A 268 0.19 13.57 3.67
C CYS A 268 -0.77 13.40 4.86
N ASP A 269 -1.85 14.19 4.96
CA ASP A 269 -2.79 14.11 6.08
C ASP A 269 -3.84 13.02 5.80
N PRO A 270 -4.07 12.08 6.73
CA PRO A 270 -5.19 11.13 6.62
C PRO A 270 -6.54 11.86 6.60
N THR A 271 -7.52 11.31 5.88
CA THR A 271 -8.85 11.91 5.76
C THR A 271 -9.56 12.02 7.11
N ASP A 272 -9.42 11.00 7.97
CA ASP A 272 -9.86 11.07 9.37
C ASP A 272 -8.71 11.54 10.27
N VAL A 273 -8.98 12.57 11.08
CA VAL A 273 -8.05 13.05 12.11
C VAL A 273 -7.77 12.04 13.22
N GLN A 274 -8.65 11.05 13.37
CA GLN A 274 -8.48 9.94 14.32
C GLN A 274 -7.86 8.69 13.69
N ALA A 275 -7.41 8.76 12.43
CA ALA A 275 -6.70 7.64 11.82
C ALA A 275 -5.43 7.34 12.63
N GLU A 276 -5.19 6.06 12.87
CA GLU A 276 -4.07 5.57 13.68
C GLU A 276 -3.41 4.39 12.98
N ILE A 277 -2.16 4.14 13.35
CA ILE A 277 -1.42 2.97 12.90
C ILE A 277 -0.99 2.22 14.14
N LEU A 278 -1.33 0.94 14.19
CA LEU A 278 -0.85 0.03 15.22
C LEU A 278 0.42 -0.62 14.71
N VAL A 279 1.51 -0.52 15.47
CA VAL A 279 2.79 -1.19 15.21
C VAL A 279 2.92 -2.32 16.23
N PHE A 280 2.99 -3.57 15.76
CA PHE A 280 2.97 -4.75 16.63
C PHE A 280 4.36 -5.24 17.04
N GLU A 281 5.38 -4.45 16.73
CA GLU A 281 6.77 -4.69 17.05
C GLU A 281 7.34 -3.53 17.85
N ASN A 282 8.43 -3.79 18.56
CA ASN A 282 9.20 -2.75 19.24
C ASN A 282 9.77 -1.78 18.21
N ILE A 283 9.65 -0.47 18.45
CA ILE A 283 10.27 0.55 17.62
C ILE A 283 11.61 0.93 18.27
N PRO A 284 12.75 0.67 17.62
CA PRO A 284 14.06 0.93 18.21
C PRO A 284 14.29 2.43 18.43
N ALA A 285 15.10 2.79 19.43
CA ALA A 285 15.44 4.19 19.70
C ALA A 285 16.14 4.91 18.53
N SER A 286 16.75 4.15 17.60
CA SER A 286 17.32 4.67 16.36
C SER A 286 16.27 5.17 15.35
N ALA A 287 15.03 4.67 15.42
CA ALA A 287 13.93 5.14 14.58
C ALA A 287 13.29 6.43 15.11
N ILE A 288 13.65 6.87 16.31
CA ILE A 288 13.21 8.16 16.88
C ILE A 288 14.13 9.24 16.31
N THR A 289 13.57 10.12 15.48
CA THR A 289 14.31 11.16 14.76
C THR A 289 14.31 12.50 15.48
N GLY A 290 13.34 12.73 16.37
CA GLY A 290 13.27 13.95 17.17
C GLY A 290 12.19 13.93 18.25
N ALA A 291 12.15 14.99 19.05
CA ALA A 291 11.21 15.20 20.14
C ALA A 291 10.68 16.64 20.14
N VAL A 292 9.38 16.81 20.30
CA VAL A 292 8.72 18.12 20.36
C VAL A 292 8.06 18.27 21.72
N PHE A 293 8.50 19.26 22.48
CA PHE A 293 8.07 19.52 23.85
C PHE A 293 6.98 20.59 23.91
N SER A 294 6.10 20.49 24.91
CA SER A 294 5.06 21.49 25.17
C SER A 294 5.59 22.83 25.67
N ASP A 295 6.80 22.84 26.25
CA ASP A 295 7.39 24.00 26.91
C ASP A 295 8.93 23.90 26.96
N ALA A 296 9.57 25.07 27.08
CA ALA A 296 11.03 25.18 27.08
C ALA A 296 11.68 24.57 28.33
N ALA A 297 11.00 24.57 29.48
CA ALA A 297 11.53 24.00 30.72
C ALA A 297 11.69 22.47 30.59
N SER A 298 10.69 21.80 30.00
CA SER A 298 10.74 20.38 29.70
C SER A 298 11.84 20.05 28.69
N LEU A 299 11.97 20.83 27.61
CA LEU A 299 13.07 20.67 26.66
C LEU A 299 14.43 20.75 27.36
N ALA A 300 14.67 21.84 28.12
CA ALA A 300 15.93 22.05 28.83
C ALA A 300 16.25 20.90 29.81
N ARG A 301 15.24 20.41 30.53
CA ARG A 301 15.38 19.30 31.48
C ARG A 301 15.73 17.97 30.82
N TRP A 302 15.17 17.69 29.65
CA TRP A 302 15.27 16.39 29.00
C TRP A 302 16.21 16.36 27.78
N GLN A 303 16.84 17.49 27.43
CA GLN A 303 17.74 17.61 26.27
C GLN A 303 18.85 16.56 26.27
N SER A 304 19.47 16.31 27.43
CA SER A 304 20.55 15.32 27.56
C SER A 304 20.10 13.89 27.26
N VAL A 305 18.83 13.57 27.52
CA VAL A 305 18.22 12.26 27.23
C VAL A 305 17.91 12.13 25.74
N VAL A 306 17.45 13.19 25.09
CA VAL A 306 17.18 13.21 23.64
C VAL A 306 18.47 13.09 22.83
N GLY A 307 19.57 13.64 23.36
CA GLY A 307 20.89 13.62 22.76
C GLY A 307 20.98 14.53 21.54
N ASN A 308 21.64 14.06 20.48
CA ASN A 308 21.90 14.85 19.26
C ASN A 308 20.71 14.93 18.30
N ARG A 309 19.55 14.39 18.67
CA ARG A 309 18.35 14.40 17.83
C ARG A 309 17.69 15.78 17.85
N ASN A 310 16.88 16.05 16.82
CA ASN A 310 16.14 17.31 16.74
C ASN A 310 15.19 17.44 17.95
N ALA A 311 15.30 18.54 18.68
CA ALA A 311 14.51 18.79 19.88
C ALA A 311 14.01 20.24 19.86
N ILE A 312 12.70 20.42 19.77
CA ILE A 312 12.07 21.74 19.62
C ILE A 312 10.88 21.93 20.55
N VAL A 313 10.42 23.17 20.70
CA VAL A 313 9.23 23.51 21.48
C VAL A 313 8.11 23.91 20.54
N HIS A 314 6.94 23.32 20.74
CA HIS A 314 5.68 23.85 20.24
C HIS A 314 4.81 24.21 21.45
N PRO A 315 4.57 25.51 21.72
CA PRO A 315 3.68 25.93 22.78
C PRO A 315 2.29 25.29 22.68
N ASP A 316 1.56 25.25 23.79
CA ASP A 316 0.22 24.68 23.80
C ASP A 316 -0.66 25.28 22.68
N ARG A 317 -1.44 24.41 22.04
CA ARG A 317 -2.35 24.72 20.92
C ARG A 317 -1.65 25.18 19.63
N THR A 318 -0.33 25.06 19.54
CA THR A 318 0.44 25.38 18.32
C THR A 318 1.16 24.15 17.77
N GLY A 319 1.50 24.18 16.48
CA GLY A 319 2.21 23.08 15.82
C GLY A 319 1.55 21.72 16.10
N LEU A 320 2.36 20.75 16.56
CA LEU A 320 1.91 19.38 16.89
C LEU A 320 1.05 19.28 18.16
N PHE A 321 0.93 20.35 18.93
CA PHE A 321 0.03 20.45 20.09
C PHE A 321 -1.28 21.16 19.72
N GLY A 322 -1.39 21.70 18.51
CA GLY A 322 -2.55 22.39 17.99
C GLY A 322 -3.42 21.53 17.07
N LEU A 323 -4.33 22.20 16.37
CA LEU A 323 -5.09 21.59 15.28
C LEU A 323 -4.22 21.50 14.03
N ARG A 324 -4.26 20.37 13.33
CA ARG A 324 -3.54 20.17 12.06
C ARG A 324 -3.88 21.25 11.05
N SER A 325 -5.16 21.65 10.97
CA SER A 325 -5.62 22.70 10.06
C SER A 325 -4.94 24.05 10.31
N VAL A 326 -4.65 24.38 11.57
CA VAL A 326 -3.90 25.59 11.96
C VAL A 326 -2.42 25.40 11.66
N ALA A 327 -1.85 24.25 12.00
CA ALA A 327 -0.45 23.93 11.74
C ALA A 327 -0.09 23.96 10.23
N ARG A 328 -1.04 23.61 9.35
CA ARG A 328 -0.86 23.68 7.89
C ARG A 328 -0.94 25.10 7.35
N LYS A 329 -1.83 25.96 7.88
CA LYS A 329 -1.91 27.38 7.47
C LYS A 329 -0.63 28.15 7.77
N ILE A 330 0.05 27.82 8.87
CA ILE A 330 1.29 28.50 9.28
C ILE A 330 2.48 28.12 8.38
N ARG A 331 2.48 26.92 7.78
CA ARG A 331 3.55 26.47 6.85
C ARG A 331 3.36 26.93 5.41
N GLY A 332 2.20 27.52 5.08
CA GLY A 332 1.83 27.94 3.73
C GLY A 332 2.09 29.43 3.42
N ASN A 333 2.76 30.15 4.33
CA ASN A 333 3.24 31.53 4.13
C ASN A 333 4.76 31.57 4.16
#